data_AF-R6ZZ09-F1
#
_entry.id   AF-R6ZZ09-F1
#
_cell.length_a   1.000
_cell.length_b   1.000
_cell.length_c   1.000
_cell.angle_alpha   90.00
_cell.angle_beta   90.00
_cell.angle_gamma   90.00
#
_symmetry.space_group_name_H-M   'P 1'
#
loop_
_entity.id
_entity.type
_entity.pdbx_description
1 polymer ?
#
loop_
_entity_poly.entity_id
_entity_poly.type
_entity_poly.pdbx_seq_one_letter_code
_entity_poly.pdbx_strand_id
1 'polypeptide(L)'
;MDLKALIRKFILQLAYIIAGAFVCTAAYCSVFSVGKIDVADFMWRILFFCFLTELPVVVYYSRRNLSRREWNIRTGIHTVLLVLIMLTAGKGLGLYRGVSDGLILAAIVLLIDGFVRIMTYLKDLSTADEINKKLKEKRKEGKP
;
A
#
# COMPACT_ATOMS: atom_id res chain seq x y z
N MET A 1 15.20 5.72 4.46
CA MET A 1 15.30 4.69 3.41
C MET A 1 15.99 5.29 2.20
N ASP A 2 16.98 4.59 1.64
CA ASP A 2 17.72 5.04 0.44
C ASP A 2 16.82 5.04 -0.80
N LEU A 3 17.16 5.83 -1.82
CA LEU A 3 16.35 6.01 -3.03
C LEU A 3 16.15 4.71 -3.80
N LYS A 4 17.19 3.89 -3.96
CA LYS A 4 17.08 2.59 -4.64
C LYS A 4 16.13 1.65 -3.90
N ALA A 5 16.20 1.65 -2.57
CA ALA A 5 15.31 0.85 -1.72
C ALA A 5 13.86 1.36 -1.77
N LEU A 6 13.67 2.69 -1.81
CA LEU A 6 12.36 3.32 -1.98
C LEU A 6 11.72 2.93 -3.32
N ILE A 7 12.45 3.07 -4.43
CA ILE A 7 11.95 2.73 -5.77
C ILE A 7 11.62 1.24 -5.85
N ARG A 8 12.48 0.37 -5.33
CA ARG A 8 12.21 -1.07 -5.29
C ARG A 8 10.94 -1.38 -4.50
N LYS A 9 10.77 -0.74 -3.33
CA LYS A 9 9.59 -0.91 -2.49
C LYS A 9 8.32 -0.43 -3.23
N PHE A 10 8.36 0.76 -3.82
CA PHE A 10 7.28 1.32 -4.62
C PHE A 10 6.86 0.39 -5.76
N ILE A 11 7.80 -0.11 -6.56
CA ILE A 11 7.50 -1.01 -7.69
C ILE A 11 6.86 -2.32 -7.20
N LEU A 12 7.41 -2.92 -6.14
CA LEU A 12 6.89 -4.17 -5.60
C LEU A 12 5.49 -3.99 -5.01
N GLN A 13 5.27 -2.93 -4.23
CA GLN A 13 3.96 -2.64 -3.63
C GLN A 13 2.93 -2.34 -4.71
N LEU A 14 3.28 -1.53 -5.71
CA LEU A 14 2.44 -1.25 -6.86
C LEU A 14 2.05 -2.54 -7.60
N ALA A 15 3.01 -3.43 -7.84
CA ALA A 15 2.73 -4.71 -8.50
C ALA A 15 1.76 -5.59 -7.68
N TYR A 16 1.92 -5.64 -6.35
CA TYR A 16 1.01 -6.40 -5.47
C TYR A 16 -0.40 -5.81 -5.45
N ILE A 17 -0.53 -4.48 -5.37
CA ILE A 17 -1.83 -3.80 -5.35
C ILE A 17 -2.53 -3.98 -6.70
N ILE A 18 -1.82 -3.81 -7.81
CA ILE A 18 -2.40 -4.02 -9.15
C ILE A 18 -2.87 -5.47 -9.31
N ALA A 19 -2.03 -6.45 -8.97
CA ALA A 19 -2.40 -7.85 -9.07
C ALA A 19 -3.61 -8.17 -8.17
N GLY A 20 -3.61 -7.70 -6.93
CA GLY A 20 -4.71 -7.88 -5.99
C GLY A 20 -6.01 -7.24 -6.50
N ALA A 21 -5.95 -6.00 -7.00
CA ALA A 21 -7.10 -5.29 -7.52
C ALA A 21 -7.73 -6.01 -8.73
N PHE A 22 -6.92 -6.55 -9.63
CA PHE A 22 -7.43 -7.34 -10.76
C PHE A 22 -8.03 -8.67 -10.33
N VAL A 23 -7.41 -9.39 -9.38
CA VAL A 23 -7.98 -10.64 -8.85
C VAL A 23 -9.32 -10.39 -8.15
N CYS A 24 -9.40 -9.36 -7.29
CA CYS A 24 -10.64 -8.98 -6.63
C CYS A 24 -11.72 -8.57 -7.64
N THR A 25 -11.36 -7.82 -8.68
CA THR A 25 -12.27 -7.45 -9.76
C THR A 25 -12.77 -8.69 -10.50
N ALA A 26 -11.88 -9.61 -10.89
CA ALA A 26 -12.25 -10.81 -11.62
C ALA A 26 -13.20 -11.70 -10.80
N ALA A 27 -12.92 -11.87 -9.50
CA ALA A 27 -13.78 -12.59 -8.56
C ALA A 27 -15.15 -11.90 -8.38
N TYR A 28 -15.18 -10.56 -8.32
CA TYR A 28 -16.44 -9.82 -8.24
C TYR A 28 -17.27 -9.99 -9.51
N CYS A 29 -16.65 -9.85 -10.69
CA CYS A 29 -17.33 -10.02 -11.96
C CYS A 29 -17.87 -11.43 -12.16
N SER A 30 -17.16 -12.47 -11.69
CA SER A 30 -17.60 -13.86 -11.83
C SER A 30 -18.78 -14.22 -10.92
N VAL A 31 -18.87 -13.63 -9.73
CA VAL A 31 -19.94 -13.91 -8.76
C VAL A 31 -21.21 -13.11 -9.09
N PHE A 32 -21.05 -11.84 -9.48
CA PHE A 32 -22.18 -10.90 -9.57
C PHE A 32 -22.73 -10.70 -11.00
N SER A 33 -22.25 -11.48 -11.99
CA SER A 33 -22.70 -11.41 -13.40
C SER A 33 -22.85 -9.97 -13.89
N VAL A 34 -21.80 -9.18 -13.66
CA VAL A 34 -21.84 -7.74 -13.89
C VAL A 34 -21.96 -7.50 -15.40
N GLY A 35 -22.94 -6.69 -15.81
CA GLY A 35 -23.29 -6.44 -17.21
C GLY A 35 -22.19 -5.77 -18.03
N LYS A 36 -22.54 -5.18 -19.19
CA LYS A 36 -21.62 -4.54 -20.15
C LYS A 36 -20.83 -3.37 -19.52
N ILE A 37 -19.77 -3.66 -18.78
CA ILE A 37 -18.76 -2.69 -18.37
C ILE A 37 -17.81 -2.51 -19.55
N ASP A 38 -17.46 -1.26 -19.85
CA ASP A 38 -16.31 -0.98 -20.69
C ASP A 38 -15.04 -1.40 -19.92
N VAL A 39 -14.58 -2.62 -20.22
CA VAL A 39 -13.44 -3.24 -19.54
C VAL A 39 -12.20 -2.35 -19.67
N ALA A 40 -11.99 -1.69 -20.81
CA ALA A 40 -10.81 -0.88 -21.02
C ALA A 40 -10.82 0.37 -20.12
N ASP A 41 -11.93 1.11 -20.08
CA ASP A 41 -12.07 2.29 -19.21
C ASP A 41 -11.93 1.92 -17.74
N PHE A 42 -12.56 0.81 -17.31
CA PHE A 42 -12.48 0.34 -15.94
C PHE A 42 -11.06 -0.07 -15.52
N MET A 43 -10.34 -0.80 -16.39
CA MET A 43 -8.95 -1.20 -16.14
C MET A 43 -8.03 0.02 -15.99
N TRP A 44 -8.18 1.02 -16.86
CA TRP A 44 -7.39 2.26 -16.76
C TRP A 44 -7.66 3.03 -15.47
N ARG A 45 -8.93 3.11 -15.03
CA ARG A 45 -9.30 3.72 -13.75
C ARG A 45 -8.67 2.99 -12.57
N ILE A 46 -8.70 1.66 -12.55
CA ILE A 46 -8.06 0.87 -11.49
C ILE A 46 -6.56 1.12 -11.47
N LEU A 47 -5.88 1.06 -12.61
CA LEU A 47 -4.43 1.30 -12.69
C LEU A 47 -4.06 2.69 -12.17
N PHE A 48 -4.82 3.71 -12.57
CA PHE A 48 -4.64 5.07 -12.09
C PHE A 48 -4.81 5.17 -10.56
N PHE A 49 -5.83 4.51 -10.00
CA PHE A 49 -6.04 4.44 -8.56
C PHE A 49 -4.89 3.74 -7.83
N CYS A 50 -4.44 2.58 -8.32
CA CYS A 50 -3.31 1.85 -7.74
C CYS A 50 -2.02 2.69 -7.75
N PHE A 51 -1.80 3.47 -8.81
CA PHE A 51 -0.67 4.39 -8.88
C PHE A 51 -0.78 5.50 -7.83
N LEU A 52 -1.95 6.13 -7.72
CA LEU A 52 -2.19 7.18 -6.74
C LEU A 52 -2.07 6.71 -5.29
N THR A 53 -2.45 5.46 -5.00
CA THR A 53 -2.29 4.89 -3.65
C THR A 53 -0.82 4.75 -3.22
N GLU A 54 0.10 4.64 -4.17
CA GLU A 54 1.53 4.45 -3.88
C GLU A 54 2.32 5.78 -3.79
N LEU A 55 1.80 6.89 -4.31
CA LEU A 55 2.46 8.20 -4.24
C LEU A 55 2.88 8.63 -2.83
N PRO A 56 2.04 8.44 -1.77
CA PRO A 56 2.41 8.80 -0.41
C PRO A 56 3.62 8.04 0.15
N VAL A 57 4.11 6.97 -0.49
CA VAL A 57 5.32 6.24 -0.06
C VAL A 57 6.57 7.13 -0.09
N VAL A 58 6.59 8.17 -0.94
CA VAL A 58 7.70 9.13 -1.03
C VAL A 58 7.98 9.83 0.31
N VAL A 59 6.99 9.97 1.20
CA VAL A 59 7.13 10.54 2.55
C VAL A 59 8.15 9.77 3.39
N TYR A 60 8.37 8.48 3.11
CA TYR A 60 9.34 7.63 3.80
C TYR A 60 10.77 7.76 3.27
N TYR A 61 11.00 8.55 2.23
CA TYR A 61 12.36 8.88 1.77
C TYR A 61 13.09 9.66 2.88
N SER A 62 14.24 9.13 3.30
CA SER A 62 15.11 9.77 4.28
C SER A 62 16.53 9.25 4.12
N ARG A 63 17.50 10.17 3.97
CA ARG A 63 18.93 9.87 3.91
C ARG A 63 19.56 9.57 5.27
N ARG A 64 18.83 9.76 6.37
CA ARG A 64 19.28 9.48 7.75
C ARG A 64 18.46 8.36 8.39
N ASN A 65 19.08 7.65 9.34
CA ASN A 65 18.40 6.69 10.21
C ASN A 65 17.36 7.47 11.03
N LEU A 66 16.08 7.15 10.78
CA LEU A 66 14.95 7.82 11.43
C LEU A 66 14.80 7.27 12.85
N SER A 67 14.62 8.16 13.81
CA SER A 67 14.18 7.79 15.15
C SER A 67 12.74 7.26 15.12
N ARG A 68 12.36 6.51 16.16
CA ARG A 68 11.00 5.94 16.25
C ARG A 68 9.89 7.00 16.25
N ARG A 69 10.17 8.19 16.80
CA ARG A 69 9.23 9.33 16.80
C ARG A 69 9.02 9.89 15.40
N GLU A 70 10.10 10.08 14.63
CA GLU A 70 10.03 10.60 13.26
C GLU A 70 9.34 9.61 12.31
N TRP A 71 9.51 8.30 12.54
CA TRP A 71 8.80 7.27 11.80
C TRP A 71 7.28 7.38 11.99
N ASN A 72 6.82 7.50 13.25
CA ASN A 72 5.40 7.63 13.55
C ASN A 72 4.77 8.91 12.95
N ILE A 73 5.49 10.03 13.01
CA ILE A 73 5.02 11.29 12.39
C ILE A 73 4.87 11.13 10.87
N ARG A 74 5.87 10.53 10.21
CA ARG A 74 5.81 10.28 8.76
C ARG A 74 4.70 9.30 8.39
N THR A 75 4.42 8.32 9.23
CA THR A 75 3.28 7.42 9.04
C THR A 75 1.94 8.16 9.14
N GLY A 76 1.79 9.09 10.08
CA GLY A 76 0.63 9.97 10.13
C GLY A 76 0.47 10.80 8.85
N ILE A 77 1.56 11.45 8.42
CA ILE A 77 1.57 12.26 7.18
C ILE A 77 1.23 11.41 5.95
N HIS A 78 1.81 10.21 5.85
CA HIS A 78 1.53 9.26 4.78
C HIS A 78 0.04 8.93 4.70
N THR A 79 -0.58 8.55 5.82
CA THR A 79 -2.00 8.20 5.85
C THR A 79 -2.90 9.40 5.51
N VAL A 80 -2.58 10.58 6.02
CA VAL A 80 -3.34 11.81 5.67
C VAL A 80 -3.24 12.10 4.17
N LEU A 81 -2.03 12.03 3.59
CA LEU A 81 -1.84 12.24 2.15
C LEU A 81 -2.57 11.18 1.32
N LEU A 82 -2.51 9.91 1.73
CA LEU A 82 -3.21 8.82 1.05
C LEU A 82 -4.71 9.09 0.99
N VAL A 83 -5.34 9.42 2.13
CA VAL A 83 -6.77 9.71 2.19
C VAL A 83 -7.13 10.93 1.33
N LEU A 84 -6.35 12.01 1.40
CA LEU A 84 -6.62 13.22 0.60
C LEU A 84 -6.52 12.94 -0.90
N ILE A 85 -5.49 12.23 -1.35
CA ILE A 85 -5.31 11.88 -2.77
C ILE A 85 -6.46 10.99 -3.25
N MET A 86 -6.84 9.99 -2.45
CA MET A 86 -7.95 9.09 -2.79
C MET A 86 -9.29 9.80 -2.83
N LEU A 87 -9.57 10.69 -1.89
CA LEU A 87 -10.81 11.45 -1.87
C LEU A 87 -10.91 12.42 -3.04
N THR A 88 -9.82 13.13 -3.36
CA THR A 88 -9.79 14.08 -4.49
C THR A 88 -9.92 13.35 -5.82
N ALA A 89 -9.19 12.25 -6.03
CA ALA A 89 -9.33 11.41 -7.21
C ALA A 89 -10.72 10.77 -7.32
N GLY A 90 -11.27 10.26 -6.21
CA GLY A 90 -12.61 9.69 -6.16
C GLY A 90 -13.70 10.68 -6.54
N LYS A 91 -13.58 11.94 -6.10
CA LYS A 91 -14.52 13.00 -6.48
C LYS A 91 -14.39 13.37 -7.95
N GLY A 92 -13.15 13.50 -8.46
CA GLY A 92 -12.90 13.82 -9.87
C GLY A 92 -13.40 12.74 -10.83
N LEU A 93 -13.38 11.47 -10.41
CA LEU A 93 -13.90 10.34 -11.19
C LEU A 93 -15.38 10.05 -10.96
N GLY A 94 -16.05 10.83 -10.10
CA GLY A 94 -17.47 10.70 -9.82
C GLY A 94 -17.85 9.46 -9.01
N LEU A 95 -16.90 8.87 -8.26
CA LEU A 95 -17.15 7.69 -7.40
C LEU A 95 -18.10 7.98 -6.24
N TYR A 96 -18.17 9.25 -5.84
CA TYR A 96 -19.08 9.68 -4.79
C TYR A 96 -19.54 11.11 -5.06
N ARG A 97 -20.75 11.43 -4.59
CA ARG A 97 -21.35 12.78 -4.75
C ARG A 97 -21.61 13.45 -3.41
N GLY A 98 -21.94 12.68 -2.37
CA GLY A 98 -22.20 13.16 -1.02
C GLY A 98 -20.99 13.10 -0.09
N VAL A 99 -21.06 13.87 1.01
CA VAL A 99 -20.06 13.81 2.09
C VAL A 99 -20.05 12.43 2.75
N SER A 100 -21.22 11.81 2.92
CA SER A 100 -21.38 10.44 3.46
C SER A 100 -20.60 9.41 2.67
N ASP A 101 -20.76 9.43 1.35
CA ASP A 101 -20.11 8.50 0.43
C ASP A 101 -18.59 8.68 0.42
N GLY A 102 -18.14 9.93 0.52
CA GLY A 102 -16.72 10.26 0.70
C GLY A 102 -16.16 9.72 2.02
N LEU A 103 -16.91 9.81 3.12
CA LEU A 103 -16.49 9.23 4.40
C LEU A 103 -16.39 7.70 4.34
N ILE A 104 -17.29 7.03 3.62
CA ILE A 104 -17.22 5.59 3.38
C ILE A 104 -15.96 5.24 2.59
N LEU A 105 -15.67 5.99 1.52
CA LEU A 105 -14.44 5.80 0.74
C LEU A 105 -13.19 5.99 1.61
N ALA A 106 -13.15 7.04 2.44
CA ALA A 106 -12.05 7.27 3.37
C ALA A 106 -11.87 6.11 4.36
N ALA A 107 -12.97 5.59 4.91
CA ALA A 107 -12.93 4.46 5.84
C ALA A 107 -12.38 3.18 5.17
N ILE A 108 -12.80 2.89 3.93
CA ILE A 108 -12.29 1.76 3.14
C ILE A 108 -10.79 1.92 2.88
N VAL A 109 -10.34 3.11 2.45
CA VAL A 109 -8.92 3.41 2.21
C VAL A 109 -8.10 3.21 3.47
N LEU A 110 -8.58 3.71 4.61
CA LEU A 110 -7.90 3.54 5.91
C LEU A 110 -7.81 2.07 6.34
N LEU A 111 -8.87 1.30 6.11
CA LEU A 111 -8.90 -0.13 6.43
C LEU A 111 -7.86 -0.88 5.61
N ILE A 112 -7.79 -0.63 4.29
CA ILE A 112 -6.82 -1.25 3.39
C ILE A 112 -5.39 -0.83 3.76
N ASP A 113 -5.14 0.46 3.99
CA ASP A 113 -3.83 0.97 4.41
C ASP A 113 -3.38 0.35 5.75
N GLY A 114 -4.31 0.21 6.71
CA GLY A 114 -4.08 -0.51 7.95
C GLY A 114 -3.69 -1.97 7.70
N PHE A 115 -4.45 -2.69 6.88
CA PHE A 115 -4.19 -4.09 6.55
C PHE A 115 -2.82 -4.29 5.88
N VAL A 116 -2.49 -3.48 4.87
CA VAL A 116 -1.20 -3.54 4.16
C VAL A 116 -0.03 -3.27 5.12
N ARG A 117 -0.19 -2.32 6.05
CA ARG A 117 0.83 -2.03 7.07
C ARG A 117 1.01 -3.17 8.06
N ILE A 118 -0.07 -3.77 8.55
CA ILE A 118 -0.01 -4.95 9.43
C ILE A 118 0.71 -6.09 8.70
N MET A 119 0.37 -6.36 7.44
CA MET A 119 1.03 -7.39 6.64
C MET A 119 2.52 -7.12 6.43
N THR A 120 2.89 -5.87 6.18
CA THR A 120 4.30 -5.47 6.04
C THR A 120 5.03 -5.65 7.37
N TYR A 121 4.42 -5.25 8.49
CA TYR A 121 5.00 -5.41 9.82
C TYR A 121 5.24 -6.89 10.18
N LEU A 122 4.27 -7.77 9.88
CA LEU A 122 4.41 -9.20 10.11
C LEU A 122 5.51 -9.82 9.23
N LYS A 123 5.65 -9.39 7.98
CA LYS A 123 6.75 -9.80 7.10
C LYS A 123 8.11 -9.35 7.67
N ASP A 124 8.22 -8.10 8.09
CA ASP A 124 9.45 -7.55 8.67
C ASP A 124 9.83 -8.31 9.96
N LEU A 125 8.85 -8.67 10.80
CA LEU A 125 9.07 -9.49 11.99
C LEU A 125 9.64 -10.87 11.64
N SER A 126 9.05 -11.55 10.65
CA SER A 126 9.51 -12.87 10.21
C SER A 126 10.94 -12.84 9.65
N THR A 127 11.28 -11.78 8.91
CA THR A 127 12.61 -11.59 8.36
C THR A 127 13.63 -11.30 9.46
N ALA A 128 13.26 -10.52 10.48
CA ALA A 128 14.12 -10.25 11.62
C ALA A 128 14.42 -11.53 12.42
N ASP A 129 13.43 -12.39 12.62
CA ASP A 129 13.61 -13.69 13.30
C ASP A 129 14.52 -14.63 12.50
N GLU A 130 14.38 -14.67 11.17
CA GLU A 130 15.25 -15.48 10.32
C GLU A 130 16.71 -14.99 10.36
N ILE A 131 16.92 -13.67 10.34
CA ILE A 131 18.25 -13.06 10.49
C ILE A 131 18.85 -13.40 11.86
N ASN A 132 18.08 -13.25 12.93
CA ASN A 132 18.52 -13.57 14.29
C ASN A 132 18.86 -15.06 14.43
N LYS A 133 18.12 -15.95 13.76
CA LYS A 133 18.40 -17.38 13.74
C LYS A 133 19.72 -17.67 13.02
N LYS A 134 19.94 -17.11 11.83
CA LYS A 134 21.19 -17.24 11.06
C LYS A 134 22.40 -16.68 11.82
N LEU A 135 22.24 -15.57 12.54
CA LEU A 135 23.31 -15.00 13.37
C LEU A 135 23.67 -15.91 14.56
N LYS A 136 22.66 -16.52 15.21
CA LYS A 136 22.89 -17.50 16.29
C LYS A 136 23.59 -18.76 15.77
N GLU A 137 23.24 -19.23 14.58
CA GLU A 137 23.88 -20.39 13.94
C GLU A 137 25.35 -20.10 13.63
N LYS A 138 25.67 -18.97 12.97
CA LYS A 138 27.06 -18.54 12.73
C LYS A 138 27.88 -18.41 14.01
N ARG A 139 27.30 -17.82 15.06
CA ARG A 139 27.97 -17.66 16.36
C ARG A 139 28.22 -18.98 17.08
N LYS A 140 27.37 -20.00 16.87
CA LYS A 140 27.57 -21.36 17.39
C LYS A 140 28.60 -22.16 16.61
N GLU A 141 28.74 -21.90 15.31
CA GLU A 141 29.74 -22.55 14.45
C GLU A 141 31.15 -21.97 14.57
N GLY A 142 31.36 -20.93 15.38
CA GLY A 142 32.67 -20.30 15.58
C GLY A 142 33.26 -19.65 14.33
N LYS A 143 32.47 -19.52 13.25
CA LYS A 143 32.87 -18.80 12.04
C LYS A 143 32.54 -17.32 12.21
N PRO A 144 33.50 -16.41 11.89
CA PRO A 144 33.25 -14.97 11.93
C PRO A 144 32.07 -14.54 11.03
#